data_AF-A0A2G2G8I8-F1
#
_entry.id   AF-A0A2G2G8I8-F1
#
_cell.length_a   1.000
_cell.length_b   1.000
_cell.length_c   1.000
_cell.angle_alpha   90.00
_cell.angle_beta   90.00
_cell.angle_gamma   90.00
#
_symmetry.space_group_name_H-M   'P 1'
#
loop_
_entity.id
_entity.type
_entity.pdbx_description
1 polymer ?
#
loop_
_entity_poly.entity_id
_entity_poly.type
_entity_poly.pdbx_seq_one_letter_code
_entity_poly.pdbx_strand_id
1 'polypeptide(L)'
;MLSHHLKGAVSDLNELVKMSEQDILDIKDANHQPQFQRRKIKEDMISSFETKKAMIDHEISKLMTNSPNTSLDKLLDENENSYLKNLKTSLAALRDVNKKYARMVLSVSSFYNTLLERLIPTEMNGYQKSTSKRSSFLEIRV
;
A
#
# COMPACT_ATOMS: atom_id res chain seq x y z
N MET A 1 -1.39 -20.71 -19.49
CA MET A 1 -2.09 -19.43 -19.29
C MET A 1 -2.07 -19.07 -17.81
N LEU A 2 -2.52 -19.98 -16.94
CA LEU A 2 -2.42 -19.85 -15.47
C LEU A 2 -1.03 -19.53 -14.95
N SER A 3 -0.01 -20.30 -15.35
CA SER A 3 1.39 -20.02 -15.02
C SER A 3 1.86 -18.60 -15.38
N HIS A 4 1.40 -18.03 -16.50
CA HIS A 4 1.73 -16.67 -16.93
C HIS A 4 1.05 -15.62 -16.04
N HIS A 5 -0.24 -15.81 -15.73
CA HIS A 5 -0.97 -14.91 -14.83
C HIS A 5 -0.40 -14.95 -13.41
N LEU A 6 -0.06 -16.14 -12.90
CA LEU A 6 0.57 -16.31 -11.59
C LEU A 6 1.94 -15.63 -11.52
N LYS A 7 2.79 -15.85 -12.51
CA LYS A 7 4.11 -15.21 -12.58
C LYS A 7 4.01 -13.69 -12.64
N GLY A 8 3.09 -13.17 -13.47
CA GLY A 8 2.83 -11.73 -13.56
C GLY A 8 2.35 -11.15 -12.23
N ALA A 9 1.39 -11.81 -11.58
CA ALA A 9 0.86 -11.38 -10.29
C ALA A 9 1.92 -11.39 -9.19
N VAL A 10 2.81 -12.40 -9.15
CA VAL A 10 3.95 -12.44 -8.22
C VAL A 10 4.92 -11.28 -8.49
N SER A 11 5.19 -10.97 -9.76
CA SER A 11 6.05 -9.84 -10.15
C SER A 11 5.48 -8.51 -9.66
N ASP A 12 4.19 -8.26 -9.92
CA ASP A 12 3.51 -7.02 -9.48
C ASP A 12 3.59 -6.87 -7.96
N LEU A 13 3.34 -7.94 -7.21
CA LEU A 13 3.40 -7.92 -5.75
C LEU A 13 4.81 -7.62 -5.23
N ASN A 14 5.84 -8.23 -5.82
CA ASN A 14 7.22 -7.99 -5.39
C ASN A 14 7.65 -6.54 -5.66
N GLU A 15 7.23 -5.98 -6.79
CA GLU A 15 7.51 -4.57 -7.10
C GLU A 15 6.71 -3.62 -6.20
N LEU A 16 5.44 -3.92 -5.88
CA LEU A 16 4.66 -3.17 -4.88
C LEU A 16 5.31 -3.20 -3.49
N VAL A 17 5.86 -4.36 -3.07
CA VAL A 17 6.63 -4.49 -1.83
C VAL A 17 7.84 -3.56 -1.88
N LYS A 18 8.66 -3.65 -2.93
CA LYS A 18 9.86 -2.82 -3.09
C LYS A 18 9.56 -1.32 -3.08
N MET A 19 8.51 -0.89 -3.78
CA MET A 19 8.09 0.51 -3.79
C MET A 19 7.63 0.96 -2.40
N SER A 20 6.92 0.11 -1.67
CA SER A 20 6.47 0.41 -0.30
C SER A 20 7.63 0.47 0.70
N GLU A 21 8.65 -0.36 0.53
CA GLU A 21 9.91 -0.27 1.31
C GLU A 21 10.66 1.02 0.99
N GLN A 22 10.72 1.42 -0.28
CA GLN A 22 11.31 2.70 -0.66
C GLN A 22 10.53 3.88 -0.07
N ASP A 23 9.21 3.84 -0.06
CA ASP A 23 8.38 4.87 0.58
C ASP A 23 8.69 4.98 2.08
N ILE A 24 8.93 3.85 2.76
CA ILE A 24 9.36 3.83 4.16
C ILE A 24 10.73 4.53 4.34
N LEU A 25 11.71 4.25 3.47
CA LEU A 25 13.02 4.89 3.52
C LEU A 25 12.91 6.40 3.28
N ASP A 26 12.16 6.79 2.26
CA ASP A 26 11.94 8.18 1.89
C ASP A 26 11.23 8.97 3.00
N ILE A 27 10.30 8.35 3.76
CA ILE A 27 9.73 8.99 4.97
C ILE A 27 10.81 9.25 6.02
N LYS A 28 11.73 8.31 6.26
CA LYS A 28 12.80 8.46 7.26
C LYS A 28 13.76 9.59 6.89
N ASP A 29 14.03 9.76 5.61
CA ASP A 29 14.92 10.80 5.08
C ASP A 29 14.20 12.14 4.88
N ALA A 30 12.94 12.26 5.32
CA ALA A 30 12.07 13.42 5.08
C ALA A 30 11.91 13.80 3.59
N ASN A 31 12.09 12.83 2.69
CA ASN A 31 11.98 12.99 1.25
C ASN A 31 10.57 12.61 0.76
N HIS A 32 9.61 13.52 0.87
CA HIS A 32 8.20 13.20 0.62
C HIS A 32 7.75 13.31 -0.85
N GLN A 33 8.51 14.00 -1.70
CA GLN A 33 8.12 14.27 -3.09
C GLN A 33 7.98 13.01 -3.97
N PRO A 34 8.91 12.04 -3.94
CA PRO A 34 8.82 10.85 -4.78
C PRO A 34 7.58 9.96 -4.50
N GLN A 35 7.04 10.03 -3.28
CA GLN A 35 5.88 9.23 -2.87
C GLN A 35 4.62 9.59 -3.69
N PHE A 36 4.46 10.86 -4.07
CA PHE A 36 3.33 11.30 -4.89
C PHE A 36 3.40 10.74 -6.32
N GLN A 37 4.60 10.66 -6.89
CA GLN A 37 4.83 10.07 -8.22
C GLN A 37 4.60 8.55 -8.20
N ARG A 38 5.14 7.87 -7.18
CA ARG A 38 4.97 6.43 -6.99
C ARG A 38 3.53 6.02 -6.69
N ARG A 39 2.70 6.91 -6.11
CA ARG A 39 1.29 6.62 -5.83
C ARG A 39 0.54 6.14 -7.08
N LYS A 40 0.60 6.90 -8.18
CA LYS A 40 -0.13 6.57 -9.40
C LYS A 40 0.32 5.23 -9.97
N ILE A 41 1.63 5.00 -10.01
CA ILE A 41 2.22 3.73 -10.46
C ILE A 41 1.71 2.55 -9.60
N LYS A 42 1.68 2.71 -8.28
CA LYS A 42 1.15 1.68 -7.38
C LYS A 42 -0.35 1.43 -7.58
N GLU A 43 -1.15 2.46 -7.80
CA GLU A 43 -2.59 2.32 -8.09
C GLU A 43 -2.81 1.51 -9.38
N ASP A 44 -2.07 1.83 -10.45
CA ASP A 44 -2.12 1.10 -11.72
C ASP A 44 -1.69 -0.37 -11.55
N MET A 45 -0.63 -0.62 -10.78
CA MET A 45 -0.14 -1.97 -10.48
C MET A 45 -1.14 -2.78 -9.65
N ILE A 46 -1.79 -2.18 -8.65
CA ILE A 46 -2.83 -2.84 -7.85
C ILE A 46 -4.00 -3.26 -8.76
N SER A 47 -4.44 -2.36 -9.64
CA SER A 47 -5.51 -2.68 -10.61
C SER A 47 -5.11 -3.82 -11.56
N SER A 48 -3.85 -3.80 -12.03
CA SER A 48 -3.29 -4.88 -12.84
C SER A 48 -3.28 -6.23 -12.09
N PHE A 49 -2.87 -6.21 -10.82
CA PHE A 49 -2.86 -7.39 -9.96
C PHE A 49 -4.28 -7.93 -9.71
N GLU A 50 -5.26 -7.07 -9.42
CA GLU A 50 -6.66 -7.46 -9.23
C GLU A 50 -7.24 -8.13 -10.47
N THR A 51 -6.93 -7.60 -11.65
CA THR A 51 -7.34 -8.20 -12.93
C THR A 51 -6.71 -9.58 -13.11
N LYS A 52 -5.40 -9.71 -12.86
CA LYS A 52 -4.69 -11.01 -12.94
C LYS A 52 -5.25 -12.01 -11.93
N LYS A 53 -5.57 -11.58 -10.71
CA LYS A 53 -6.21 -12.40 -9.68
C LYS A 53 -7.56 -12.93 -10.16
N ALA A 54 -8.41 -12.08 -10.73
CA ALA A 54 -9.70 -12.51 -11.27
C ALA A 54 -9.55 -13.57 -12.38
N MET A 55 -8.54 -13.42 -13.24
CA MET A 55 -8.23 -14.42 -14.29
C MET A 55 -7.75 -15.73 -13.70
N ILE A 56 -6.88 -15.69 -12.68
CA ILE A 56 -6.42 -16.88 -11.94
C ILE A 56 -7.60 -17.61 -11.31
N ASP A 57 -8.49 -16.89 -10.61
CA ASP A 57 -9.66 -17.46 -9.95
C ASP A 57 -10.61 -18.13 -10.97
N HIS A 58 -10.81 -17.51 -12.13
CA HIS A 58 -11.62 -18.06 -13.22
C HIS A 58 -10.99 -19.33 -13.81
N GLU A 59 -9.68 -19.34 -14.07
CA GLU A 59 -8.99 -20.51 -14.60
C GLU A 59 -8.98 -21.68 -13.60
N ILE A 60 -8.72 -21.41 -12.32
CA ILE A 60 -8.81 -22.42 -11.25
C ILE A 60 -10.23 -22.99 -11.16
N SER A 61 -11.26 -22.14 -11.20
CA SER A 61 -12.66 -22.58 -11.16
C SER A 61 -13.01 -23.49 -12.34
N LYS A 62 -12.53 -23.14 -13.55
CA LYS A 62 -12.68 -23.98 -14.75
C LYS A 62 -11.98 -25.33 -14.60
N LEU A 63 -10.76 -25.35 -14.07
CA LEU A 63 -10.01 -26.59 -13.83
C LEU A 63 -10.73 -27.52 -12.84
N MET A 64 -11.25 -26.97 -11.73
CA MET A 64 -12.01 -27.76 -10.75
C MET A 64 -13.33 -28.28 -11.32
N THR A 65 -14.01 -27.49 -12.16
CA THR A 65 -15.29 -27.89 -12.79
C THR A 65 -15.10 -29.03 -13.79
N ASN A 66 -13.99 -29.02 -14.53
CA ASN A 66 -13.64 -30.06 -15.51
C ASN A 66 -13.12 -31.34 -14.85
N SER A 67 -12.74 -31.30 -13.56
CA SER A 67 -12.16 -32.44 -12.84
C SER A 67 -12.60 -32.46 -11.38
N PRO A 68 -13.90 -32.72 -11.10
CA PRO A 68 -14.50 -32.55 -9.77
C PRO A 68 -13.95 -33.50 -8.69
N ASN A 69 -13.31 -34.60 -9.08
CA ASN A 69 -12.79 -35.62 -8.15
C ASN A 69 -11.27 -35.52 -7.88
N THR A 70 -10.59 -34.49 -8.40
CA THR A 70 -9.13 -34.35 -8.24
C THR A 70 -8.79 -33.09 -7.44
N SER A 71 -7.93 -33.23 -6.44
CA SER A 71 -7.45 -32.08 -5.65
C SER A 71 -6.67 -31.11 -6.54
N LEU A 72 -6.80 -29.80 -6.27
CA LEU A 72 -6.12 -28.73 -6.99
C LEU A 72 -4.60 -28.95 -7.05
N ASP A 73 -3.99 -29.43 -5.97
CA ASP A 73 -2.54 -29.72 -5.93
C ASP A 73 -2.10 -30.79 -6.93
N LYS A 74 -3.01 -31.69 -7.33
CA LYS A 74 -2.76 -32.74 -8.34
C LYS A 74 -3.14 -32.29 -9.76
N LEU A 75 -3.91 -31.22 -9.89
CA LEU A 75 -4.31 -30.63 -11.17
C LEU A 75 -3.29 -29.62 -11.68
N LEU A 76 -2.53 -29.01 -10.78
CA LEU A 76 -1.49 -28.03 -11.08
C LEU A 76 -0.11 -28.70 -11.19
N ASP A 77 0.73 -28.16 -12.06
CA ASP A 77 2.13 -28.60 -12.14
C ASP A 77 2.93 -28.12 -10.89
N GLU A 78 4.14 -28.66 -10.70
CA GLU A 78 5.01 -28.25 -9.59
C GLU A 78 5.36 -26.75 -9.63
N ASN A 79 5.44 -26.15 -10.83
CA ASN A 79 5.76 -24.73 -11.00
C ASN A 79 4.60 -23.82 -10.59
N GLU A 80 3.37 -24.15 -10.96
CA GLU A 80 2.13 -23.44 -10.65
C GLU A 80 1.85 -23.52 -9.15
N ASN A 81 2.08 -24.68 -8.53
CA ASN A 81 2.04 -24.82 -7.07
C ASN A 81 3.10 -23.95 -6.38
N SER A 82 4.32 -23.91 -6.91
CA SER A 82 5.39 -23.01 -6.45
C SER A 82 5.00 -21.53 -6.59
N TYR A 83 4.46 -21.12 -7.73
CA TYR A 83 4.02 -19.74 -7.96
C TYR A 83 2.86 -19.34 -7.05
N LEU A 84 1.89 -20.23 -6.79
CA LEU A 84 0.82 -19.97 -5.82
C LEU A 84 1.35 -19.80 -4.40
N LYS A 85 2.33 -20.61 -3.99
CA LYS A 85 2.98 -20.46 -2.68
C LYS A 85 3.74 -19.14 -2.59
N ASN A 86 4.44 -18.76 -3.64
CA ASN A 86 5.14 -17.48 -3.73
C ASN A 86 4.14 -16.31 -3.69
N LEU A 87 3.01 -16.40 -4.39
CA LEU A 87 1.96 -15.38 -4.38
C LEU A 87 1.40 -15.16 -2.98
N LYS A 88 1.12 -16.23 -2.23
CA LYS A 88 0.70 -16.14 -0.81
C LYS A 88 1.75 -15.46 0.06
N THR A 89 3.02 -15.81 -0.15
CA THR A 89 4.15 -15.25 0.62
C THR A 89 4.35 -13.77 0.31
N SER A 90 4.34 -13.37 -0.97
CA SER A 90 4.46 -11.98 -1.40
C SER A 90 3.28 -11.12 -0.94
N LEU A 91 2.05 -11.66 -0.91
CA LEU A 91 0.89 -10.98 -0.33
C LEU A 91 1.06 -10.70 1.17
N ALA A 92 1.53 -11.70 1.93
CA ALA A 92 1.81 -11.52 3.34
C ALA A 92 2.89 -10.45 3.58
N ALA A 93 3.96 -10.48 2.78
CA ALA A 93 5.03 -9.47 2.83
C ALA A 93 4.48 -8.06 2.51
N LEU A 94 3.69 -7.92 1.45
CA LEU A 94 3.07 -6.64 1.07
C LEU A 94 2.19 -6.08 2.19
N ARG A 95 1.35 -6.93 2.80
CA ARG A 95 0.51 -6.54 3.93
C ARG A 95 1.36 -6.01 5.10
N ASP A 96 2.43 -6.72 5.44
CA ASP A 96 3.26 -6.38 6.59
C ASP A 96 4.07 -5.10 6.35
N VAL A 97 4.63 -4.91 5.15
CA VAL A 97 5.32 -3.68 4.75
C VAL A 97 4.34 -2.51 4.70
N ASN A 98 3.17 -2.67 4.07
CA ASN A 98 2.17 -1.60 4.00
C ASN A 98 1.66 -1.19 5.39
N LYS A 99 1.51 -2.14 6.32
CA LYS A 99 1.16 -1.85 7.71
C LYS A 99 2.23 -1.02 8.42
N LYS A 100 3.52 -1.30 8.17
CA LYS A 100 4.64 -0.49 8.69
C LYS A 100 4.63 0.92 8.11
N TYR A 101 4.47 1.02 6.79
CA TYR A 101 4.35 2.29 6.07
C TYR A 101 3.21 3.16 6.63
N ALA A 102 2.00 2.60 6.77
CA ALA A 102 0.85 3.32 7.30
C ALA A 102 1.09 3.87 8.70
N ARG A 103 1.71 3.10 9.60
CA ARG A 103 2.07 3.57 10.95
C ARG A 103 3.02 4.78 10.91
N MET A 104 3.99 4.77 10.00
CA MET A 104 4.91 5.89 9.85
C MET A 104 4.21 7.13 9.31
N VAL A 105 3.38 6.98 8.27
CA VAL A 105 2.56 8.09 7.74
C VAL A 105 1.71 8.73 8.83
N LEU A 106 1.02 7.91 9.64
CA LEU A 106 0.21 8.41 10.76
C LEU A 106 1.05 9.16 11.81
N SER A 107 2.23 8.62 12.14
CA SER A 107 3.13 9.23 13.13
C SER A 107 3.64 10.59 12.64
N VAL A 108 4.04 10.69 11.36
CA VAL A 108 4.49 11.94 10.74
C VAL A 108 3.35 12.96 10.64
N SER A 109 2.15 12.53 10.27
CA SER A 109 0.97 13.40 10.23
C SER A 109 0.62 13.94 11.61
N SER A 110 0.62 13.08 12.65
CA SER A 110 0.38 13.50 14.03
C SER A 110 1.44 14.47 14.53
N PHE A 111 2.71 14.25 14.19
CA PHE A 111 3.81 15.16 14.53
C PHE A 111 3.59 16.55 13.92
N TYR A 112 3.33 16.65 12.61
CA TYR A 112 3.09 17.94 11.95
C TYR A 112 1.83 18.63 12.48
N ASN A 113 0.75 17.90 12.74
CA ASN A 113 -0.46 18.47 13.34
C ASN A 113 -0.18 19.05 14.73
N THR A 114 0.57 18.33 15.57
CA THR A 114 0.96 18.81 16.91
C THR A 114 1.85 20.05 16.83
N LEU A 115 2.77 20.11 15.86
CA LEU A 115 3.59 21.30 15.63
C LEU A 115 2.74 22.50 15.21
N LEU A 116 1.78 22.29 14.30
CA LEU A 116 0.86 23.34 13.86
C LEU A 116 0.00 23.86 15.01
N GLU A 117 -0.53 22.97 15.86
CA GLU A 117 -1.31 23.35 17.05
C GLU A 117 -0.49 24.17 18.05
N ARG A 118 0.81 23.89 18.19
CA ARG A 118 1.72 24.67 19.06
C ARG A 118 2.13 26.01 18.44
N LEU A 119 2.33 26.07 17.12
CA LEU A 119 2.71 27.28 16.39
C LEU A 119 1.54 28.26 16.26
N ILE A 120 0.34 27.74 16.04
CA ILE A 120 -0.90 28.51 15.95
C ILE A 120 -1.79 28.01 17.10
N PRO A 121 -1.60 28.53 18.33
CA PRO A 121 -2.48 28.18 19.43
C PRO A 121 -3.91 28.57 19.04
N THR A 122 -4.74 27.55 18.80
CA THR A 122 -6.17 27.74 18.58
C THR A 122 -6.84 27.67 19.93
N GLU A 123 -7.35 28.81 20.40
CA GLU A 123 -8.11 28.86 21.65
C GLU A 123 -9.59 28.58 21.32
N MET A 124 -10.21 27.66 22.06
CA MET A 124 -11.66 27.47 21.98
C MET A 124 -12.35 28.62 22.71
N ASN A 125 -12.88 29.59 21.96
CA ASN A 125 -13.85 30.55 22.48
C ASN A 125 -15.27 29.95 22.34
N GLY A 126 -15.68 29.17 23.35
CA GLY A 126 -16.97 28.47 23.32
C GLY A 126 -17.00 27.33 22.29
N TYR A 127 -18.09 27.19 21.53
CA TYR A 127 -18.28 26.12 20.52
C TYR A 127 -17.63 26.42 19.15
N GLN A 128 -17.05 27.60 18.96
CA GLN A 128 -16.36 27.98 17.74
C GLN A 128 -14.85 27.89 17.92
N LYS A 129 -14.19 27.08 17.09
CA LYS A 129 -12.73 27.12 16.95
C LYS A 129 -12.35 28.45 16.32
N SER A 130 -11.80 29.37 17.11
CA SER A 130 -11.20 30.61 16.63
C SER A 130 -9.69 30.53 16.77
N THR A 131 -8.95 30.87 15.71
CA THR A 131 -7.50 31.11 15.80
C THR A 131 -7.24 32.25 16.79
N SER A 132 -6.43 32.00 17.83
CA SER A 132 -6.12 33.03 18.83
C SER A 132 -5.46 34.21 18.14
N LYS A 133 -5.94 35.43 18.43
CA LYS A 133 -5.71 36.63 17.61
C LYS A 133 -4.28 37.19 17.70
N ARG A 134 -3.34 36.53 18.37
CA ARG A 134 -1.94 37.00 18.48
C ARG A 134 -0.95 35.84 18.59
N SER A 135 -0.64 35.19 17.48
CA SER A 135 0.67 34.56 17.33
C SER A 135 1.68 35.68 17.05
N SER A 136 2.39 36.17 18.08
CA SER A 136 3.41 37.23 17.97
C SER A 136 4.53 36.89 16.97
N PHE A 137 4.58 35.64 16.52
CA PHE A 137 5.52 35.13 15.53
C PHE A 137 5.16 35.50 14.07
N LEU A 138 3.90 35.80 13.77
CA LEU A 138 3.43 36.12 12.41
C LEU A 138 3.26 37.63 12.15
N GLU A 139 3.80 38.49 13.01
CA GLU A 139 3.85 39.93 12.72
C GLU A 139 4.88 40.19 11.62
N ILE A 140 4.38 40.46 10.41
CA ILE A 140 5.18 41.05 9.32
C ILE A 140 5.60 42.44 9.82
N ARG A 141 6.90 42.61 10.13
CA ARG A 141 7.47 43.95 10.28
C ARG A 141 7.51 44.60 8.90
N VAL A 142 6.68 45.63 8.72
CA VAL A 142 6.76 46.59 7.61
C VAL A 142 7.94 47.52 7.86
#